data_AF-A0A8R2BAH4-F1
#
_entry.id   AF-A0A8R2BAH4-F1
#
_cell.length_a   1.000
_cell.length_b   1.000
_cell.length_c   1.000
_cell.angle_alpha   90.00
_cell.angle_beta   90.00
_cell.angle_gamma   90.00
#
_symmetry.space_group_name_H-M   'P 1'
#
loop_
_entity.id
_entity.type
_entity.pdbx_description
1 polymer ?
#
loop_
_entity_poly.entity_id
_entity_poly.type
_entity_poly.pdbx_seq_one_letter_code
_entity_poly.pdbx_strand_id
1 'polypeptide(L)'
;MVSDETLTVLWNRCRLIGIINKICLYFITVILVMYLLPLVTIIGYPYCKHDKWKKTYEMYHSVEKQTSVVTTEWMNFIFICLFIAFLIKMIFVNNGLRSTDIPADGNKVKSWLRWHIDFFVISIATFVGFLFKGRTCSSDDNIYYYIPLKLGITIIVLMIEINVVRKFNKEFNISAIRRNQKCMPLNI
;
A
#
# COMPACT_ATOMS: atom_id res chain seq x y z
N MET A 1 7.90 15.62 -34.02
CA MET A 1 7.17 16.46 -33.06
C MET A 1 6.02 15.72 -32.34
N VAL A 2 5.28 14.80 -32.98
CA VAL A 2 4.12 14.09 -32.35
C VAL A 2 4.45 13.16 -31.16
N SER A 3 5.72 12.75 -30.95
CA SER A 3 6.08 11.79 -29.88
C SER A 3 6.18 12.38 -28.48
N ASP A 4 6.52 13.67 -28.33
CA ASP A 4 6.78 14.25 -27.00
C ASP A 4 5.49 14.74 -26.31
N GLU A 5 4.50 15.21 -27.09
CA GLU A 5 3.17 15.58 -26.54
C GLU A 5 2.42 14.35 -26.02
N THR A 6 2.45 13.24 -26.76
CA THR A 6 1.82 11.97 -26.35
C THR A 6 2.45 11.42 -25.08
N LEU A 7 3.79 11.45 -24.97
CA LEU A 7 4.52 11.09 -23.75
C LEU A 7 4.13 11.95 -22.55
N THR A 8 3.95 13.26 -22.76
CA THR A 8 3.54 14.20 -21.70
C THR A 8 2.12 13.91 -21.20
N VAL A 9 1.20 13.58 -22.10
CA VAL A 9 -0.18 13.18 -21.74
C VAL A 9 -0.19 11.88 -20.92
N LEU A 10 0.58 10.88 -21.33
CA LEU A 10 0.73 9.62 -20.58
C LEU A 10 1.37 9.84 -19.21
N TRP A 11 2.38 10.71 -19.13
CA TRP A 11 3.01 11.08 -17.86
C TRP A 11 2.01 11.75 -16.91
N ASN A 12 1.20 12.69 -17.41
CA ASN A 12 0.15 13.32 -16.61
C ASN A 12 -0.89 12.32 -16.08
N ARG A 13 -1.23 11.29 -16.87
CA ARG A 13 -2.09 10.19 -16.41
C ARG A 13 -1.43 9.38 -15.29
N CYS A 14 -0.13 9.05 -15.43
CA CYS A 14 0.63 8.38 -14.37
C CYS A 14 0.61 9.20 -13.07
N ARG A 15 0.83 10.51 -13.16
CA ARG A 15 0.81 11.42 -12.00
C ARG A 15 -0.55 11.46 -11.32
N LEU A 16 -1.63 11.57 -12.09
CA LEU A 16 -2.98 11.60 -11.55
C LEU A 16 -3.30 10.31 -10.78
N ILE A 17 -2.99 9.15 -11.37
CA ILE A 17 -3.25 7.86 -10.72
C ILE A 17 -2.36 7.69 -9.48
N GLY A 18 -1.10 8.14 -9.51
CA GLY A 18 -0.24 8.11 -8.33
C GLY A 18 -0.70 9.03 -7.20
N ILE A 19 -1.35 10.15 -7.50
CA ILE A 19 -2.02 10.98 -6.49
C ILE A 19 -3.20 10.23 -5.87
N ILE A 20 -4.04 9.58 -6.70
CA ILE A 20 -5.17 8.78 -6.22
C ILE A 20 -4.66 7.64 -5.31
N ASN A 21 -3.63 6.90 -5.75
CA ASN A 21 -3.02 5.84 -4.95
C ASN A 21 -2.49 6.38 -3.62
N LYS A 22 -1.79 7.51 -3.63
CA LYS A 22 -1.30 8.16 -2.41
C LYS A 22 -2.43 8.50 -1.43
N ILE A 23 -3.55 9.01 -1.91
CA ILE A 23 -4.74 9.28 -1.08
C ILE A 23 -5.25 7.99 -0.44
N CYS A 24 -5.38 6.91 -1.23
CA CYS A 24 -5.79 5.60 -0.72
C CYS A 24 -4.84 5.09 0.39
N LEU A 25 -3.53 5.22 0.20
CA LEU A 25 -2.52 4.83 1.19
C LEU A 25 -2.65 5.62 2.50
N TYR A 26 -2.90 6.93 2.43
CA TYR A 26 -3.15 7.74 3.64
C TYR A 26 -4.39 7.28 4.39
N PHE A 27 -5.50 7.03 3.69
CA PHE A 27 -6.74 6.56 4.32
C PHE A 27 -6.53 5.25 5.08
N ILE A 28 -5.84 4.27 4.47
CA ILE A 28 -5.54 3.00 5.15
C ILE A 28 -4.63 3.21 6.35
N THR A 29 -3.60 4.05 6.20
CA THR A 29 -2.65 4.33 7.28
C THR A 29 -3.38 4.90 8.51
N VAL A 30 -4.29 5.86 8.31
CA VAL A 30 -5.09 6.45 9.40
C VAL A 30 -5.97 5.40 10.07
N ILE A 31 -6.66 4.55 9.30
CA ILE A 31 -7.51 3.50 9.85
C ILE A 31 -6.71 2.51 10.69
N LEU A 32 -5.53 2.09 10.21
CA LEU A 32 -4.66 1.17 10.95
C LEU A 32 -4.12 1.81 12.23
N VAL A 33 -3.76 3.09 12.21
CA VAL A 33 -3.32 3.81 13.42
C VAL A 33 -4.46 3.94 14.43
N MET A 34 -5.68 4.26 13.98
CA MET A 34 -6.86 4.30 14.86
C MET A 34 -7.16 2.93 15.48
N TYR A 35 -6.90 1.84 14.76
CA TYR A 35 -7.04 0.48 15.30
C TYR A 35 -5.95 0.13 16.32
N LEU A 36 -4.72 0.58 16.11
CA LEU A 36 -3.63 0.36 17.06
C LEU A 36 -3.79 1.14 18.37
N LEU A 37 -4.43 2.31 18.32
CA LEU A 37 -4.61 3.18 19.50
C LEU A 37 -5.23 2.45 20.72
N PRO A 38 -6.39 1.77 20.62
CA PRO A 38 -6.97 1.02 21.73
C PRO A 38 -6.06 -0.12 22.21
N LEU A 39 -5.41 -0.84 21.29
CA LEU A 39 -4.50 -1.96 21.61
C LEU A 39 -3.32 -1.52 22.49
N VAL A 40 -2.76 -0.34 22.25
CA VAL A 40 -1.68 0.23 23.07
C VAL A 40 -2.20 0.76 24.41
N THR A 41 -3.39 1.36 24.42
CA THR A 41 -3.98 1.92 25.67
C THR A 41 -4.45 0.87 26.67
N ILE A 42 -4.78 -0.36 26.24
CA ILE A 42 -5.11 -1.49 27.14
C ILE A 42 -3.91 -1.88 28.02
N ILE A 43 -2.69 -1.59 27.58
CA ILE A 43 -1.47 -1.79 28.38
C ILE A 43 -1.26 -0.62 29.38
N GLY A 44 -1.96 0.51 29.20
CA GLY A 44 -1.72 1.76 29.94
C GLY A 44 -2.82 2.22 30.90
N TYR A 45 -4.08 1.80 30.78
CA TYR A 45 -5.15 2.22 31.70
C TYR A 45 -6.18 1.11 31.98
N PRO A 46 -6.46 0.77 33.25
CA PRO A 46 -7.72 0.15 33.59
C PRO A 46 -8.82 1.19 33.36
N TYR A 47 -10.04 0.75 33.01
CA TYR A 47 -11.24 1.57 32.75
C TYR A 47 -11.53 1.91 31.28
N CYS A 48 -12.32 1.04 30.66
CA CYS A 48 -13.63 1.46 30.16
C CYS A 48 -14.65 0.33 30.41
N LYS A 49 -15.67 0.62 31.21
CA LYS A 49 -16.77 -0.27 31.63
C LYS A 49 -17.69 -0.62 30.43
N HIS A 50 -17.20 -1.40 29.50
CA HIS A 50 -18.04 -2.08 28.51
C HIS A 50 -17.83 -3.58 28.67
N ASP A 51 -18.92 -4.32 28.91
CA ASP A 51 -18.91 -5.76 29.22
C ASP A 51 -18.11 -6.61 28.21
N LYS A 52 -18.01 -6.16 26.95
CA LYS A 52 -17.18 -6.81 25.91
C LYS A 52 -15.68 -6.79 26.24
N TRP A 53 -15.16 -5.70 26.81
CA TRP A 53 -13.73 -5.56 27.14
C TRP A 53 -13.36 -6.23 28.46
N LYS A 54 -14.32 -6.30 29.40
CA LYS A 54 -14.17 -7.06 30.64
C LYS A 54 -13.99 -8.56 30.36
N LYS A 55 -14.77 -9.11 29.42
CA LYS A 55 -14.63 -10.49 28.95
C LYS A 55 -13.26 -10.79 28.34
N THR A 56 -12.72 -9.87 27.54
CA THR A 56 -11.38 -10.02 26.96
C THR A 56 -10.33 -10.03 28.06
N TYR A 57 -10.39 -9.10 29.02
CA TYR A 57 -9.50 -9.05 30.19
C TYR A 57 -9.59 -10.30 31.08
N GLU A 58 -10.79 -10.79 31.37
CA GLU A 58 -11.03 -12.03 32.14
C GLU A 58 -10.53 -13.28 31.38
N MET A 59 -10.66 -13.31 30.04
CA MET A 59 -10.13 -14.39 29.20
C MET A 59 -8.59 -14.40 29.20
N TYR A 60 -7.96 -13.22 29.20
CA TYR A 60 -6.51 -13.07 29.33
C TYR A 60 -5.99 -13.58 30.68
N HIS A 61 -6.75 -13.50 31.77
CA HIS A 61 -6.32 -13.97 33.10
C HIS A 61 -6.59 -15.46 33.36
N SER A 62 -7.16 -16.19 32.41
CA SER A 62 -7.22 -17.66 32.50
C SER A 62 -5.86 -18.27 32.17
N VAL A 63 -5.21 -18.84 33.20
CA VAL A 63 -3.79 -19.29 33.21
C VAL A 63 -3.42 -20.23 32.06
N GLU A 64 -4.38 -21.02 31.53
CA GLU A 64 -4.13 -21.96 30.42
C GLU A 64 -4.13 -21.33 29.02
N LYS A 65 -4.72 -20.14 28.83
CA LYS A 65 -4.82 -19.47 27.50
C LYS A 65 -3.97 -18.20 27.40
N GLN A 66 -3.39 -17.74 28.50
CA GLN A 66 -2.70 -16.45 28.59
C GLN A 66 -1.47 -16.37 27.67
N THR A 67 -0.63 -17.41 27.60
CA THR A 67 0.60 -17.41 26.79
C THR A 67 0.35 -17.45 25.28
N SER A 68 -0.67 -18.17 24.80
CA SER A 68 -0.96 -18.28 23.36
C SER A 68 -1.73 -17.07 22.82
N VAL A 69 -2.62 -16.48 23.63
CA VAL A 69 -3.38 -15.28 23.23
C VAL A 69 -2.50 -14.03 23.26
N VAL A 70 -1.64 -13.88 24.28
CA VAL A 70 -0.67 -12.77 24.37
C VAL A 70 0.30 -12.80 23.19
N THR A 71 0.87 -13.97 22.85
CA THR A 71 1.80 -14.07 21.71
C THR A 71 1.12 -13.78 20.37
N THR A 72 -0.12 -14.21 20.18
CA THR A 72 -0.88 -13.97 18.94
C THR A 72 -1.21 -12.49 18.74
N GLU A 73 -1.61 -11.75 19.79
CA GLU A 73 -1.88 -10.32 19.66
C GLU A 73 -0.61 -9.47 19.48
N TRP A 74 0.49 -9.82 20.13
CA TRP A 74 1.79 -9.17 19.87
C TRP A 74 2.24 -9.35 18.42
N MET A 75 2.05 -10.54 17.84
CA MET A 75 2.37 -10.80 16.43
C MET A 75 1.48 -9.98 15.49
N ASN A 76 0.19 -9.82 15.79
CA ASN A 76 -0.70 -8.93 15.03
C ASN A 76 -0.23 -7.47 15.11
N PHE A 77 0.15 -7.01 16.30
CA PHE A 77 0.64 -5.65 16.52
C PHE A 77 1.91 -5.37 15.72
N ILE A 78 2.90 -6.27 15.78
CA ILE A 78 4.15 -6.18 15.02
C ILE A 78 3.86 -6.17 13.52
N PHE A 79 2.98 -7.06 13.05
CA PHE A 79 2.59 -7.12 11.65
C PHE A 79 1.97 -5.81 11.15
N ILE A 80 1.02 -5.23 11.90
CA ILE A 80 0.38 -3.97 11.52
C ILE A 80 1.39 -2.82 11.49
N CYS A 81 2.28 -2.74 12.49
CA CYS A 81 3.34 -1.73 12.52
C CYS A 81 4.29 -1.85 11.31
N LEU A 82 4.71 -3.07 10.95
CA LEU A 82 5.52 -3.32 9.76
C LEU A 82 4.77 -2.92 8.48
N PHE A 83 3.48 -3.25 8.37
CA PHE A 83 2.67 -2.88 7.22
C PHE A 83 2.51 -1.36 7.10
N ILE A 84 2.32 -0.64 8.20
CA ILE A 84 2.33 0.83 8.23
C ILE A 84 3.67 1.39 7.74
N ALA A 85 4.80 0.83 8.14
CA ALA A 85 6.11 1.27 7.66
C ALA A 85 6.23 1.09 6.13
N PHE A 86 5.71 0.00 5.57
CA PHE A 86 5.62 -0.19 4.12
C PHE A 86 4.70 0.83 3.44
N LEU A 87 3.53 1.15 4.03
CA LEU A 87 2.63 2.18 3.50
C LEU A 87 3.31 3.55 3.44
N ILE A 88 4.01 3.94 4.50
CA ILE A 88 4.78 5.19 4.57
C ILE A 88 5.85 5.21 3.48
N LYS A 89 6.61 4.12 3.32
CA LYS A 89 7.61 4.00 2.25
C LYS A 89 6.99 4.21 0.87
N MET A 90 5.83 3.62 0.60
CA MET A 90 5.13 3.79 -0.68
C MET A 90 4.66 5.22 -0.93
N ILE A 91 4.23 5.94 0.11
CA ILE A 91 3.91 7.37 0.02
C ILE A 91 5.14 8.17 -0.44
N PHE A 92 6.34 7.86 0.05
CA PHE A 92 7.58 8.49 -0.40
C PHE A 92 7.93 8.12 -1.85
N VAL A 93 7.80 6.84 -2.23
CA VAL A 93 8.06 6.39 -3.61
C VAL A 93 7.10 7.08 -4.59
N ASN A 94 5.83 7.29 -4.22
CA ASN A 94 4.85 8.03 -5.02
C ASN A 94 5.16 9.53 -5.18
N ASN A 95 5.81 10.15 -4.20
CA ASN A 95 6.31 11.52 -4.38
C ASN A 95 7.39 11.61 -5.47
N GLY A 96 8.10 10.51 -5.76
CA GLY A 96 9.10 10.44 -6.82
C GLY A 96 8.54 10.64 -8.24
N LEU A 97 7.27 10.30 -8.49
CA LEU A 97 6.59 10.56 -9.76
C LEU A 97 6.03 11.99 -9.87
N ARG A 98 6.07 12.77 -8.80
CA ARG A 98 5.41 14.09 -8.75
C ARG A 98 6.20 15.19 -9.48
N SER A 99 7.47 14.92 -9.79
CA SER A 99 8.32 15.75 -10.66
C SER A 99 7.55 16.18 -11.90
N THR A 100 7.53 17.49 -12.16
CA THR A 100 6.96 18.06 -13.40
C THR A 100 7.69 17.54 -14.62
N ASP A 101 8.97 17.20 -14.45
CA ASP A 101 9.83 16.76 -15.53
C ASP A 101 9.70 15.25 -15.74
N ILE A 102 9.56 14.86 -17.01
CA ILE A 102 9.66 13.47 -17.45
C ILE A 102 11.03 12.95 -17.01
N PRO A 103 11.12 11.79 -16.32
CA PRO A 103 12.40 11.27 -15.86
C PRO A 103 13.36 11.10 -17.03
N ALA A 104 14.52 11.74 -16.94
CA ALA A 104 15.58 11.67 -17.96
C ALA A 104 16.17 10.26 -18.13
N ASP A 105 15.99 9.38 -17.14
CA ASP A 105 16.49 8.00 -17.13
C ASP A 105 15.36 7.02 -16.78
N GLY A 106 15.18 6.01 -17.64
CA GLY A 106 14.22 4.91 -17.46
C GLY A 106 14.50 4.03 -16.23
N ASN A 107 15.70 4.10 -15.65
CA ASN A 107 16.03 3.39 -14.41
C ASN A 107 15.18 3.83 -13.21
N LYS A 108 14.83 5.12 -13.12
CA LYS A 108 13.94 5.64 -12.06
C LYS A 108 12.55 5.02 -12.17
N VAL A 109 12.01 4.91 -13.38
CA VAL A 109 10.69 4.30 -13.65
C VAL A 109 10.70 2.80 -13.36
N LYS A 110 11.79 2.09 -13.70
CA LYS A 110 11.95 0.66 -13.37
C LYS A 110 12.00 0.40 -11.86
N SER A 111 12.77 1.19 -11.12
CA SER A 111 12.85 1.10 -9.66
C SER A 111 11.49 1.38 -9.02
N TRP A 112 10.81 2.43 -9.48
CA TRP A 112 9.46 2.76 -9.04
C TRP A 112 8.47 1.61 -9.26
N LEU A 113 8.49 0.99 -10.45
CA LEU A 113 7.64 -0.15 -10.80
C LEU A 113 7.90 -1.35 -9.90
N ARG A 114 9.17 -1.64 -9.57
CA ARG A 114 9.52 -2.74 -8.66
C ARG A 114 8.89 -2.52 -7.28
N TRP A 115 9.06 -1.34 -6.67
CA TRP A 115 8.46 -1.03 -5.37
C TRP A 115 6.93 -1.19 -5.36
N HIS A 116 6.25 -0.78 -6.44
CA HIS A 116 4.79 -0.91 -6.55
C HIS A 116 4.33 -2.36 -6.72
N ILE A 117 5.08 -3.17 -7.46
CA ILE A 117 4.80 -4.61 -7.60
C ILE A 117 5.00 -5.33 -6.27
N ASP A 118 6.11 -5.07 -5.57
CA ASP A 118 6.39 -5.70 -4.28
C ASP A 118 5.30 -5.33 -3.26
N PHE A 119 4.90 -4.06 -3.23
CA PHE A 119 3.81 -3.60 -2.38
C PHE A 119 2.44 -4.18 -2.77
N PHE A 120 2.18 -4.42 -4.06
CA PHE A 120 0.97 -5.08 -4.53
C PHE A 120 0.87 -6.51 -3.99
N VAL A 121 1.98 -7.27 -4.04
CA VAL A 121 2.03 -8.63 -3.50
C VAL A 121 1.79 -8.63 -2.00
N ILE A 122 2.46 -7.75 -1.26
CA ILE A 122 2.26 -7.60 0.20
C ILE A 122 0.81 -7.23 0.51
N SER A 123 0.22 -6.30 -0.25
CA SER A 123 -1.17 -5.87 -0.04
C SER A 123 -2.17 -6.99 -0.27
N ILE A 124 -1.96 -7.85 -1.28
CA ILE A 124 -2.79 -9.03 -1.52
C ILE A 124 -2.67 -10.00 -0.35
N ALA A 125 -1.46 -10.31 0.11
CA ALA A 125 -1.24 -11.22 1.23
C ALA A 125 -1.94 -10.69 2.51
N THR A 126 -1.80 -9.40 2.79
CA THR A 126 -2.48 -8.73 3.90
C THR A 126 -4.00 -8.79 3.75
N PHE A 127 -4.54 -8.50 2.57
CA PHE A 127 -5.98 -8.55 2.29
C PHE A 127 -6.56 -9.95 2.53
N VAL A 128 -5.88 -10.98 2.02
CA VAL A 128 -6.27 -12.38 2.23
C VAL A 128 -6.21 -12.74 3.72
N GLY A 129 -5.17 -12.32 4.43
CA GLY A 129 -5.04 -12.53 5.88
C GLY A 129 -6.20 -11.93 6.68
N PHE A 130 -6.58 -10.69 6.39
CA PHE A 130 -7.73 -10.03 7.04
C PHE A 130 -9.07 -10.69 6.68
N LEU A 131 -9.25 -11.11 5.42
CA LEU A 131 -10.46 -11.83 5.00
C LEU A 131 -10.62 -13.18 5.70
N PHE A 132 -9.55 -13.98 5.79
CA PHE A 132 -9.62 -15.27 6.50
C PHE A 132 -9.91 -15.07 7.98
N LYS A 133 -9.21 -14.14 8.63
CA LYS A 133 -9.42 -13.86 10.05
C LYS A 133 -10.84 -13.35 10.34
N GLY A 134 -11.38 -12.49 9.47
CA GLY A 134 -12.77 -12.02 9.56
C GLY A 134 -13.83 -13.12 9.35
N ARG A 135 -13.52 -14.18 8.60
CA ARG A 135 -14.42 -15.36 8.47
C ARG A 135 -14.36 -16.28 9.69
N THR A 136 -13.20 -16.42 10.30
CA THR A 136 -12.99 -17.34 11.44
C THR A 136 -13.34 -16.73 12.78
N CYS A 137 -13.20 -15.41 12.93
CA CYS A 137 -13.53 -14.68 14.15
C CYS A 137 -14.97 -14.15 14.04
N SER A 138 -15.90 -14.76 14.77
CA SER A 138 -17.27 -14.26 14.98
C SER A 138 -17.30 -13.02 15.89
N SER A 139 -16.38 -12.08 15.70
CA SER A 139 -16.35 -10.84 16.46
C SER A 139 -17.15 -9.78 15.70
N ASP A 140 -18.06 -9.07 16.37
CA ASP A 140 -18.75 -7.85 15.88
C ASP A 140 -17.78 -6.68 15.56
N ASP A 141 -16.50 -6.97 15.38
CA ASP A 141 -15.45 -5.99 15.24
C ASP A 141 -15.38 -5.56 13.77
N ASN A 142 -16.11 -4.48 13.48
CA ASN A 142 -16.28 -3.89 12.15
C ASN A 142 -14.95 -3.65 11.41
N ILE A 143 -13.83 -3.59 12.14
CA ILE A 143 -12.49 -3.44 11.59
C ILE A 143 -12.13 -4.52 10.55
N TYR A 144 -12.54 -5.77 10.77
CA TYR A 144 -12.27 -6.91 9.88
C TYR A 144 -13.07 -6.86 8.58
N TYR A 145 -14.03 -5.93 8.48
CA TYR A 145 -14.75 -5.61 7.25
C TYR A 145 -14.17 -4.36 6.58
N TYR A 146 -13.96 -3.29 7.35
CA TYR A 146 -13.51 -1.99 6.82
C TYR A 146 -12.08 -2.03 6.26
N ILE A 147 -11.13 -2.69 6.94
CA ILE A 147 -9.74 -2.79 6.48
C ILE A 147 -9.66 -3.50 5.13
N PRO A 148 -10.17 -4.75 4.96
CA PRO A 148 -10.08 -5.43 3.68
C PRO A 148 -10.84 -4.68 2.58
N LEU A 149 -12.00 -4.05 2.85
CA LEU A 149 -12.69 -3.25 1.84
C LEU A 149 -11.81 -2.09 1.32
N LYS A 150 -11.19 -1.31 2.21
CA LYS A 150 -10.33 -0.19 1.80
C LYS A 150 -9.03 -0.65 1.16
N LEU A 151 -8.47 -1.75 1.65
CA LEU A 151 -7.28 -2.38 1.07
C LEU A 151 -7.57 -2.95 -0.33
N GLY A 152 -8.75 -3.54 -0.55
CA GLY A 152 -9.19 -3.99 -1.86
C GLY A 152 -9.28 -2.86 -2.89
N ILE A 153 -9.85 -1.71 -2.50
CA ILE A 153 -9.87 -0.51 -3.36
C ILE A 153 -8.44 -0.08 -3.70
N THR A 154 -7.54 -0.07 -2.70
CA THR A 154 -6.14 0.31 -2.90
C THR A 154 -5.41 -0.66 -3.83
N ILE A 155 -5.65 -1.96 -3.71
CA ILE A 155 -5.10 -2.99 -4.62
C ILE A 155 -5.55 -2.74 -6.07
N ILE A 156 -6.82 -2.41 -6.29
CA ILE A 156 -7.35 -2.09 -7.63
C ILE A 156 -6.65 -0.85 -8.20
N VAL A 157 -6.56 0.24 -7.41
CA VAL A 157 -5.88 1.47 -7.83
C VAL A 157 -4.41 1.21 -8.15
N LEU A 158 -3.72 0.45 -7.31
CA LEU A 158 -2.32 0.06 -7.50
C LEU A 158 -2.12 -0.78 -8.76
N MET A 159 -3.04 -1.70 -9.06
CA MET A 159 -3.01 -2.48 -10.30
C MET A 159 -3.14 -1.59 -11.55
N ILE A 160 -4.08 -0.64 -11.51
CA ILE A 160 -4.26 0.35 -12.59
C ILE A 160 -2.98 1.17 -12.77
N GLU A 161 -2.41 1.65 -11.67
CA GLU A 161 -1.19 2.44 -11.69
C GLU A 161 0.00 1.70 -12.31
N ILE A 162 0.25 0.46 -11.86
CA ILE A 162 1.32 -0.39 -12.40
C ILE A 162 1.15 -0.56 -13.92
N ASN A 163 -0.08 -0.81 -14.38
CA ASN A 163 -0.35 -1.00 -15.80
C ASN A 163 -0.11 0.28 -16.62
N VAL A 164 -0.57 1.43 -16.13
CA VAL A 164 -0.38 2.72 -16.82
C VAL A 164 1.10 3.11 -16.85
N VAL A 165 1.84 2.94 -15.74
CA VAL A 165 3.27 3.24 -15.70
C VAL A 165 4.09 2.25 -16.53
N ARG A 166 3.72 0.96 -16.59
CA ARG A 166 4.33 0.00 -17.52
C ARG A 166 4.16 0.42 -18.98
N LYS A 167 2.95 0.86 -19.35
CA LYS A 167 2.66 1.36 -20.70
C LYS A 167 3.53 2.57 -21.01
N PHE A 168 3.59 3.55 -20.10
CA PHE A 168 4.46 4.72 -20.24
C PHE A 168 5.94 4.32 -20.41
N ASN A 169 6.46 3.42 -19.57
CA ASN A 169 7.86 2.98 -19.66
C ASN A 169 8.17 2.32 -21.02
N LYS A 170 7.24 1.54 -21.57
CA LYS A 170 7.39 0.93 -22.90
C LYS A 170 7.46 2.00 -23.99
N GLU A 171 6.56 2.97 -23.98
CA GLU A 171 6.53 4.06 -24.96
C GLU A 171 7.72 5.01 -24.84
N PHE A 172 8.20 5.26 -23.62
CA PHE A 172 9.41 6.03 -23.35
C PHE A 172 10.65 5.35 -23.96
N ASN A 173 10.84 4.05 -23.73
CA ASN A 173 11.98 3.31 -24.29
C ASN A 173 11.94 3.25 -25.83
N ILE A 174 10.76 3.04 -26.44
CA ILE A 174 10.61 3.05 -27.90
C ILE A 174 10.98 4.43 -28.46
N SER A 175 10.53 5.50 -27.81
CA SER A 175 10.81 6.88 -28.23
C SER A 175 12.28 7.26 -28.06
N ALA A 176 12.96 6.75 -27.03
CA ALA A 176 14.39 6.92 -26.83
C ALA A 176 15.20 6.20 -27.93
N ILE A 177 14.85 4.96 -28.27
CA ILE A 177 15.48 4.21 -29.37
C ILE A 177 15.33 4.94 -30.71
N ARG A 178 14.12 5.44 -31.02
CA ARG A 178 13.88 6.20 -32.26
C ARG A 178 14.69 7.50 -32.33
N ARG A 179 14.89 8.19 -31.20
CA ARG A 179 15.76 9.38 -31.14
C ARG A 179 17.21 9.00 -31.43
N ASN A 180 17.72 7.95 -30.81
CA ASN A 180 19.09 7.48 -31.02
C ASN A 180 19.33 6.99 -32.46
N GLN A 181 18.34 6.32 -33.08
CA GLN A 181 18.41 5.90 -34.48
C GLN A 181 18.39 7.07 -35.47
N LYS A 182 17.66 8.15 -35.18
CA LYS A 182 17.66 9.38 -36.00
C LYS A 182 18.92 10.23 -35.82
N CYS A 183 19.63 10.07 -34.71
CA CYS A 183 20.91 10.74 -34.43
C CYS A 183 22.13 9.98 -34.94
N MET A 184 21.98 8.77 -35.50
CA MET A 184 23.04 8.19 -36.32
C MET A 184 23.06 8.92 -37.67
N PRO A 185 24.12 9.68 -38.01
CA PRO A 185 24.27 10.15 -39.37
C PRO A 185 24.33 8.93 -40.29
N LEU A 186 23.51 8.94 -41.34
CA LEU A 186 23.75 8.14 -42.54
C LEU A 186 25.12 8.57 -43.10
N ASN A 187 26.17 7.91 -42.64
CA ASN A 187 27.42 7.84 -43.39
C ASN A 187 27.21 6.77 -44.47
N ILE A 188 26.61 7.16 -45.59
CA ILE A 188 26.72 6.48 -46.88
C ILE A 188 26.97 7.57 -47.93
#